data_AF-E6WBI0-F1
#
_entry.id   AF-E6WBI0-F1
#
_cell.length_a   1.000
_cell.length_b   1.000
_cell.length_c   1.000
_cell.angle_alpha   90.00
_cell.angle_beta   90.00
_cell.angle_gamma   90.00
#
_symmetry.space_group_name_H-M   'P 1'
#
loop_
_entity.id
_entity.type
_entity.pdbx_description
1 polymer ?
#
loop_
_entity_poly.entity_id
_entity_poly.type
_entity_poly.pdbx_seq_one_letter_code
_entity_poly.pdbx_strand_id
1 'polypeptide(L)'
;MTSARQEVLWINTLKGGCILLVVLHHSIITTFAPSLQYLSAGIIPAEGWVTFNKYLSPLRMPAFFFVSGLLAASAVSKKSWQEVFTKKFSNILYLYLLWGVIQWLTIHYISTQLIGDRLSTAKNAAYADSPVQFIKLLLLSMTSLWYLYALAGFFLFTKLFHRQKVALVLLAIAANYAAQLNLIPGWGPASVAQNYLYFLLGVFFSERLIAISSLQRQHWLLLAGIALIGVAHHVGGSYKNPFYSLLTIVFGIVLCRFLNQRFNMAWLNWIGRNTLQIYVLHRIFIELLGLSALSLALHYGWFTHVAFSWAWALLMPLTGVAICTSVSLIVWTLLNRGPGRMLFLYPRLLRKQPAEAKSAPLP
;
A
#
# COMPACT_ATOMS: atom_id res chain seq x y z
N MET A 1 5.61 6.86 -28.92
CA MET A 1 6.34 6.49 -27.68
C MET A 1 6.86 5.07 -27.83
N THR A 2 8.12 4.78 -27.50
CA THR A 2 8.67 3.42 -27.62
C THR A 2 7.93 2.44 -26.69
N SER A 3 7.74 1.19 -27.13
CA SER A 3 7.06 0.13 -26.35
C SER A 3 7.63 -0.01 -24.94
N ALA A 4 8.96 0.10 -24.79
CA ALA A 4 9.64 0.03 -23.50
C ALA A 4 9.27 1.18 -22.54
N ARG A 5 9.03 2.40 -23.06
CA ARG A 5 8.58 3.53 -22.22
C ARG A 5 7.15 3.31 -21.73
N GLN A 6 6.28 2.75 -22.57
CA GLN A 6 4.91 2.41 -22.17
C GLN A 6 4.87 1.30 -21.11
N GLU A 7 5.78 0.31 -21.19
CA GLU A 7 5.93 -0.74 -20.17
C GLU A 7 6.29 -0.19 -18.78
N VAL A 8 7.13 0.85 -18.72
CA VAL A 8 7.48 1.48 -17.43
C VAL A 8 6.34 2.36 -16.89
N LEU A 9 5.54 2.96 -17.77
CA LEU A 9 4.47 3.88 -17.36
C LEU A 9 3.28 3.16 -16.73
N TRP A 10 2.83 2.01 -17.25
CA TRP A 10 1.71 1.30 -16.61
C TRP A 10 2.06 0.84 -15.19
N ILE A 11 3.33 0.47 -14.93
CA ILE A 11 3.82 0.09 -13.60
C ILE A 11 3.69 1.27 -12.63
N ASN A 12 4.16 2.45 -13.04
CA ASN A 12 4.06 3.65 -12.21
C ASN A 12 2.60 4.04 -11.98
N THR A 13 1.77 3.99 -13.02
CA THR A 13 0.33 4.28 -12.91
C THR A 13 -0.37 3.33 -11.94
N LEU A 14 -0.08 2.03 -12.02
CA LEU A 14 -0.63 1.02 -11.11
C LEU A 14 -0.18 1.27 -9.68
N LYS A 15 1.12 1.54 -9.44
CA LYS A 15 1.62 1.92 -8.12
C LYS A 15 0.94 3.18 -7.58
N GLY A 16 0.73 4.18 -8.45
CA GLY A 16 0.04 5.42 -8.14
C GLY A 16 -1.41 5.18 -7.71
N GLY A 17 -2.15 4.36 -8.47
CA GLY A 17 -3.50 3.94 -8.11
C GLY A 17 -3.52 3.20 -6.77
N CYS A 18 -2.66 2.19 -6.60
CA CYS A 18 -2.57 1.42 -5.36
C CYS A 18 -2.30 2.31 -4.14
N ILE A 19 -1.36 3.26 -4.21
CA ILE A 19 -1.06 4.12 -3.05
C ILE A 19 -2.23 5.05 -2.71
N LEU A 20 -2.94 5.60 -3.70
CA LEU A 20 -4.13 6.41 -3.45
C LEU A 20 -5.24 5.58 -2.82
N LEU A 21 -5.42 4.33 -3.25
CA LEU A 21 -6.39 3.42 -2.65
C LEU A 21 -5.99 2.99 -1.22
N VAL A 22 -4.70 2.98 -0.89
CA VAL A 22 -4.22 2.77 0.48
C VAL A 22 -4.53 3.98 1.35
N VAL A 23 -4.35 5.20 0.85
CA VAL A 23 -4.75 6.43 1.56
C VAL A 23 -6.26 6.40 1.79
N LEU A 24 -7.05 6.10 0.74
CA LEU A 24 -8.52 5.96 0.81
C LEU A 24 -8.93 4.95 1.88
N HIS A 25 -8.28 3.79 1.91
CA HIS A 25 -8.55 2.77 2.90
C HIS A 25 -8.40 3.29 4.32
N HIS A 26 -7.27 3.92 4.61
CA HIS A 26 -6.98 4.42 5.94
C HIS A 26 -7.92 5.56 6.32
N SER A 27 -8.21 6.50 5.41
CA SER A 27 -9.21 7.56 5.62
C SER A 27 -10.60 6.99 5.94
N ILE A 28 -10.99 5.91 5.25
CA ILE A 28 -12.29 5.28 5.48
C ILE A 28 -12.34 4.58 6.83
N ILE A 29 -11.36 3.72 7.15
CA ILE A 29 -11.45 2.91 8.37
C ILE A 29 -11.24 3.73 9.65
N THR A 30 -10.51 4.85 9.60
CA THR A 30 -10.28 5.66 10.81
C THR A 30 -11.25 6.79 10.96
N THR A 31 -11.56 7.53 9.89
CA THR A 31 -12.32 8.78 10.05
C THR A 31 -13.73 8.64 9.50
N PHE A 32 -13.89 8.05 8.32
CA PHE A 32 -15.20 8.01 7.67
C PHE A 32 -16.15 7.00 8.31
N ALA A 33 -15.77 5.73 8.43
CA ALA A 33 -16.62 4.68 8.97
C ALA A 33 -17.12 4.99 10.40
N PRO A 34 -16.28 5.49 11.33
CA PRO A 34 -16.77 5.91 12.65
C PRO A 34 -17.70 7.12 12.62
N SER A 35 -17.64 7.95 11.58
CA SER A 35 -18.50 9.12 11.44
C SER A 35 -19.92 8.81 10.98
N LEU A 36 -20.18 7.62 10.42
CA LEU A 36 -21.49 7.24 9.87
C LEU A 36 -22.61 7.34 10.90
N GLN A 37 -22.33 7.01 12.15
CA GLN A 37 -23.31 7.07 13.25
C GLN A 37 -23.82 8.48 13.55
N TYR A 38 -23.07 9.52 13.15
CA TYR A 38 -23.44 10.91 13.38
C TYR A 38 -24.21 11.52 12.21
N LEU A 39 -24.24 10.87 11.04
CA LEU A 39 -24.88 11.41 9.84
C LEU A 39 -26.39 11.54 10.03
N SER A 40 -26.93 12.75 9.84
CA SER A 40 -28.38 13.00 9.76
C SER A 40 -28.97 12.65 8.39
N ALA A 41 -28.14 12.60 7.34
CA ALA A 41 -28.54 12.29 5.97
C ALA A 41 -27.38 11.72 5.14
N GLY A 42 -27.70 11.09 4.00
CA GLY A 42 -26.68 10.52 3.10
C GLY A 42 -26.10 9.18 3.58
N ILE A 43 -26.84 8.41 4.39
CA ILE A 43 -26.38 7.11 4.91
C ILE A 43 -26.11 6.12 3.76
N ILE A 44 -27.01 6.02 2.78
CA ILE A 44 -26.88 5.09 1.64
C ILE A 44 -25.57 5.28 0.87
N PRO A 45 -25.21 6.48 0.37
CA PRO A 45 -23.93 6.66 -0.30
C PRO A 45 -22.73 6.47 0.65
N ALA A 46 -22.86 6.78 1.94
CA ALA A 46 -21.80 6.53 2.91
C ALA A 46 -21.52 5.02 3.08
N GLU A 47 -22.56 4.20 3.22
CA GLU A 47 -22.43 2.74 3.22
C GLU A 47 -21.91 2.21 1.88
N GLY A 48 -22.29 2.86 0.78
CA GLY A 48 -21.74 2.62 -0.55
C GLY A 48 -20.22 2.76 -0.59
N TRP A 49 -19.67 3.83 -0.01
CA TRP A 49 -18.22 4.03 0.11
C TRP A 49 -17.53 2.96 0.96
N VAL A 50 -18.12 2.58 2.10
CA VAL A 50 -17.57 1.53 2.98
C VAL A 50 -17.53 0.19 2.23
N THR A 51 -18.61 -0.13 1.51
CA THR A 51 -18.73 -1.35 0.70
C THR A 51 -17.74 -1.33 -0.47
N PHE A 52 -17.64 -0.22 -1.19
CA PHE A 52 -16.69 -0.02 -2.27
C PHE A 52 -15.23 -0.24 -1.79
N ASN A 53 -14.88 0.33 -0.64
CA ASN A 53 -13.56 0.16 -0.01
C ASN A 53 -13.24 -1.30 0.36
N LYS A 54 -14.26 -2.08 0.74
CA LYS A 54 -14.12 -3.52 1.00
C LYS A 54 -13.80 -4.28 -0.29
N TYR A 55 -14.51 -3.99 -1.38
CA TYR A 55 -14.30 -4.64 -2.68
C TYR A 55 -13.01 -4.23 -3.39
N LEU A 56 -12.43 -3.08 -3.05
CA LEU A 56 -11.11 -2.66 -3.54
C LEU A 56 -9.93 -3.34 -2.86
N SER A 57 -10.17 -4.12 -1.79
CA SER A 57 -9.10 -4.81 -1.07
C SER A 57 -8.17 -5.66 -1.96
N PRO A 58 -8.70 -6.45 -2.92
CA PRO A 58 -7.89 -7.21 -3.88
C PRO A 58 -7.01 -6.35 -4.80
N LEU A 59 -7.39 -5.09 -5.07
CA LEU A 59 -6.63 -4.18 -5.93
C LEU A 59 -5.48 -3.50 -5.19
N ARG A 60 -5.63 -3.24 -3.89
CA ARG A 60 -4.64 -2.49 -3.09
C ARG A 60 -3.36 -3.27 -2.87
N MET A 61 -3.39 -4.21 -1.92
CA MET A 61 -2.19 -4.87 -1.44
C MET A 61 -1.72 -5.97 -2.40
N PRO A 62 -2.59 -6.83 -2.94
CA PRO A 62 -2.17 -7.87 -3.88
C PRO A 62 -1.48 -7.31 -5.12
N ALA A 63 -2.05 -6.29 -5.77
CA ALA A 63 -1.43 -5.68 -6.95
C ALA A 63 -0.13 -4.95 -6.61
N PHE A 64 -0.06 -4.28 -5.45
CA PHE A 64 1.16 -3.62 -5.01
C PHE A 64 2.29 -4.63 -4.73
N PHE A 65 1.99 -5.77 -4.09
CA PHE A 65 2.96 -6.86 -3.90
C PHE A 65 3.34 -7.55 -5.21
N PHE A 66 2.41 -7.74 -6.14
CA PHE A 66 2.70 -8.25 -7.48
C PHE A 66 3.71 -7.37 -8.21
N VAL A 67 3.50 -6.05 -8.26
CA VAL A 67 4.46 -5.11 -8.86
C VAL A 67 5.80 -5.15 -8.12
N SER A 68 5.77 -5.28 -6.79
CA SER A 68 6.99 -5.38 -5.99
C SER A 68 7.80 -6.63 -6.32
N GLY A 69 7.13 -7.77 -6.50
CA GLY A 69 7.73 -9.02 -6.94
C GLY A 69 8.30 -8.92 -8.35
N LEU A 70 7.54 -8.33 -9.29
CA LEU A 70 7.98 -8.06 -10.66
C LEU A 70 9.29 -7.26 -10.66
N LEU A 71 9.36 -6.17 -9.88
CA LEU A 71 10.56 -5.34 -9.78
C LEU A 71 11.71 -6.01 -9.02
N ALA A 72 11.43 -7.02 -8.21
CA ALA A 72 12.40 -7.78 -7.44
C ALA A 72 12.92 -9.03 -8.17
N ALA A 73 12.27 -9.47 -9.25
CA ALA A 73 12.52 -10.77 -9.90
C ALA A 73 14.01 -10.98 -10.25
N SER A 74 14.64 -10.00 -10.89
CA SER A 74 16.07 -10.08 -11.26
C SER A 74 17.00 -10.09 -10.05
N ALA A 75 16.66 -9.35 -8.98
CA ALA A 75 17.44 -9.31 -7.75
C ALA A 75 17.34 -10.63 -6.96
N VAL A 76 16.20 -11.31 -7.05
CA VAL A 76 16.01 -12.64 -6.46
C VAL A 76 16.85 -13.68 -7.19
N SER A 77 16.72 -13.79 -8.51
CA SER A 77 17.26 -14.94 -9.26
C SER A 77 18.68 -14.76 -9.80
N LYS A 78 19.10 -13.55 -10.16
CA LYS A 78 20.38 -13.32 -10.88
C LYS A 78 21.48 -12.69 -10.04
N LYS A 79 21.13 -11.92 -9.01
CA LYS A 79 22.10 -11.12 -8.24
C LYS A 79 22.67 -11.87 -7.04
N SER A 80 23.93 -11.60 -6.70
CA SER A 80 24.56 -12.16 -5.49
C SER A 80 23.96 -11.56 -4.21
N TRP A 81 24.20 -12.19 -3.05
CA TRP A 81 23.74 -11.63 -1.77
C TRP A 81 24.36 -10.26 -1.45
N GLN A 82 25.61 -10.03 -1.83
CA GLN A 82 26.30 -8.75 -1.64
C GLN A 82 25.67 -7.63 -2.50
N GLU A 83 25.28 -7.95 -3.74
CA GLU A 83 24.59 -7.02 -4.64
C GLU A 83 23.14 -6.73 -4.22
N VAL A 84 22.59 -7.55 -3.33
CA VAL A 84 21.19 -7.51 -2.94
C VAL A 84 20.99 -6.87 -1.58
N PHE A 85 21.84 -7.21 -0.60
CA PHE A 85 22.03 -6.44 0.63
C PHE A 85 22.75 -5.11 0.34
N THR A 86 22.39 -4.50 -0.78
CA THR A 86 22.71 -3.13 -1.09
C THR A 86 21.86 -2.21 -0.24
N LYS A 87 22.22 -0.95 -0.33
CA LYS A 87 21.57 0.17 0.32
C LYS A 87 20.04 0.23 0.14
N LYS A 88 19.47 -0.38 -0.93
CA LYS A 88 18.01 -0.41 -1.15
C LYS A 88 17.28 -1.30 -0.14
N PHE A 89 17.79 -2.50 0.15
CA PHE A 89 17.19 -3.38 1.15
C PHE A 89 17.32 -2.77 2.56
N SER A 90 18.50 -2.26 2.90
CA SER A 90 18.72 -1.54 4.16
C SER A 90 17.81 -0.32 4.30
N ASN A 91 17.51 0.38 3.20
CA ASN A 91 16.59 1.52 3.22
C ASN A 91 15.16 1.11 3.59
N ILE A 92 14.68 -0.04 3.13
CA ILE A 92 13.32 -0.53 3.47
C ILE A 92 13.22 -0.77 4.98
N LEU A 93 14.20 -1.49 5.56
CA LEU A 93 14.24 -1.74 7.00
C LEU A 93 14.42 -0.46 7.81
N TYR A 94 15.32 0.41 7.37
CA TYR A 94 15.56 1.70 8.00
C TYR A 94 14.29 2.55 8.04
N LEU A 95 13.58 2.68 6.92
CA LEU A 95 12.34 3.45 6.87
C LEU A 95 11.23 2.82 7.67
N TYR A 96 11.14 1.49 7.72
CA TYR A 96 10.18 0.79 8.57
C TYR A 96 10.38 1.14 10.05
N LEU A 97 11.62 1.08 10.54
CA LEU A 97 11.94 1.38 11.94
C LEU A 97 11.80 2.86 12.23
N LEU A 98 12.42 3.73 11.41
CA LEU A 98 12.40 5.18 11.60
C LEU A 98 10.97 5.72 11.59
N TRP A 99 10.21 5.45 10.53
CA TRP A 99 8.84 5.95 10.44
C TRP A 99 7.91 5.22 11.39
N GLY A 100 8.22 3.98 11.80
CA GLY A 100 7.47 3.30 12.86
C GLY A 100 7.54 4.08 14.17
N VAL A 101 8.74 4.52 14.55
CA VAL A 101 8.95 5.35 15.74
C VAL A 101 8.31 6.73 15.58
N ILE A 102 8.51 7.40 14.44
CA ILE A 102 7.90 8.72 14.18
C ILE A 102 6.37 8.63 14.23
N GLN A 103 5.77 7.65 13.57
CA GLN A 103 4.32 7.45 13.59
C GLN A 103 3.82 7.18 15.00
N TRP A 104 4.50 6.32 15.76
CA TRP A 104 4.12 6.07 17.15
C TRP A 104 4.18 7.34 18.00
N LEU A 105 5.30 8.06 18.02
CA LEU A 105 5.44 9.28 18.82
C LEU A 105 4.42 10.35 18.43
N THR A 106 4.24 10.59 17.13
CA THR A 106 3.34 11.65 16.64
C THR A 106 1.88 11.30 16.81
N ILE A 107 1.45 10.09 16.42
CA ILE A 107 0.04 9.68 16.51
C ILE A 107 -0.36 9.47 17.97
N HIS A 108 0.50 8.91 18.80
CA HIS A 108 0.25 8.80 20.24
C HIS A 108 0.07 10.18 20.86
N TYR A 109 0.93 11.16 20.53
CA TYR A 109 0.79 12.54 21.01
C TYR A 109 -0.52 13.19 20.53
N ILE A 110 -0.85 13.09 19.23
CA ILE A 110 -2.09 13.65 18.65
C ILE A 110 -3.32 13.07 19.38
N SER A 111 -3.35 11.75 19.56
CA SER A 111 -4.49 11.06 20.15
C SER A 111 -4.64 11.33 21.65
N THR A 112 -3.53 11.36 22.41
CA THR A 112 -3.59 11.48 23.88
C THR A 112 -3.58 12.91 24.39
N GLN A 113 -2.79 13.80 23.79
CA GLN A 113 -2.56 15.15 24.31
C GLN A 113 -3.36 16.21 23.57
N LEU A 114 -3.59 16.03 22.26
CA LEU A 114 -4.21 17.07 21.45
C LEU A 114 -5.74 16.96 21.44
N ILE A 115 -6.28 15.73 21.34
CA ILE A 115 -7.72 15.49 21.15
C ILE A 115 -8.33 14.64 22.27
N GLY A 116 -7.55 13.77 22.93
CA GLY A 116 -8.04 12.91 24.03
C GLY A 116 -8.92 11.74 23.57
N ASP A 117 -8.92 11.41 22.27
CA ASP A 117 -9.73 10.34 21.69
C ASP A 117 -8.95 9.56 20.61
N ARG A 118 -9.39 8.33 20.31
CA ARG A 118 -8.80 7.42 19.30
C ARG A 118 -9.80 7.18 18.17
N LEU A 119 -9.42 7.51 16.92
CA LEU A 119 -10.22 7.19 15.73
C LEU A 119 -10.42 5.68 15.51
N SER A 120 -9.47 4.88 15.97
CA SER A 120 -9.44 3.44 15.70
C SER A 120 -9.20 2.66 16.98
N THR A 121 -10.07 1.69 17.22
CA THR A 121 -9.94 0.69 18.30
C THR A 121 -9.02 -0.48 17.92
N ALA A 122 -8.53 -0.53 16.67
CA ALA A 122 -7.64 -1.59 16.22
C ALA A 122 -6.28 -1.54 16.93
N LYS A 123 -5.82 -2.70 17.44
CA LYS A 123 -4.46 -2.86 17.99
C LYS A 123 -3.42 -2.52 16.93
N ASN A 124 -2.71 -1.41 17.09
CA ASN A 124 -1.72 -0.91 16.14
C ASN A 124 -0.53 -0.30 16.91
N ALA A 125 0.69 -0.51 16.41
CA ALA A 125 1.90 0.03 17.01
C ALA A 125 1.86 1.55 17.18
N ALA A 126 1.16 2.27 16.29
CA ALA A 126 1.00 3.72 16.38
C ALA A 126 0.24 4.19 17.64
N TYR A 127 -0.59 3.33 18.24
CA TYR A 127 -1.35 3.63 19.45
C TYR A 127 -0.81 2.90 20.69
N ALA A 128 0.41 2.36 20.63
CA ALA A 128 1.00 1.66 21.77
C ALA A 128 1.18 2.63 22.95
N ASP A 129 0.89 2.15 24.15
CA ASP A 129 0.97 2.93 25.39
C ASP A 129 2.36 2.81 26.05
N SER A 130 3.16 1.83 25.64
CA SER A 130 4.53 1.62 26.14
C SER A 130 5.52 1.22 25.05
N PRO A 131 6.83 1.48 25.23
CA PRO A 131 7.87 1.04 24.30
C PRO A 131 7.88 -0.47 24.06
N VAL A 132 7.62 -1.27 25.10
CA VAL A 132 7.58 -2.74 25.01
C VAL A 132 6.41 -3.19 24.12
N GLN A 133 5.24 -2.60 24.32
CA GLN A 133 4.08 -2.88 23.48
C GLN A 133 4.31 -2.44 22.04
N PHE A 134 4.91 -1.26 21.83
CA PHE A 134 5.30 -0.77 20.51
C PHE A 134 6.20 -1.77 19.78
N ILE A 135 7.29 -2.22 20.41
CA ILE A 135 8.21 -3.20 19.82
C ILE A 135 7.48 -4.51 19.49
N LYS A 136 6.66 -5.02 20.41
CA LYS A 136 5.88 -6.25 20.17
C LYS A 136 4.97 -6.12 18.95
N LEU A 137 4.22 -5.02 18.84
CA LEU A 137 3.31 -4.78 17.71
C LEU A 137 4.08 -4.54 16.40
N LEU A 138 5.24 -3.88 16.47
CA LEU A 138 6.12 -3.67 15.32
C LEU A 138 6.69 -5.00 14.80
N LEU A 139 7.07 -5.93 15.68
CA LEU A 139 7.55 -7.27 15.29
C LEU A 139 6.44 -8.15 14.71
N LEU A 140 5.21 -7.99 15.20
CA LEU A 140 4.02 -8.66 14.67
C LEU A 140 3.46 -7.98 13.42
N SER A 141 4.15 -7.00 12.82
CA SER A 141 3.68 -6.25 11.65
C SER A 141 2.31 -5.58 11.84
N MET A 142 1.91 -5.31 13.08
CA MET A 142 0.65 -4.65 13.43
C MET A 142 0.82 -3.13 13.38
N THR A 143 1.19 -2.61 12.21
CA THR A 143 1.44 -1.18 11.95
C THR A 143 0.96 -0.80 10.56
N SER A 144 0.57 0.44 10.34
CA SER A 144 0.31 1.00 8.99
C SER A 144 1.50 0.81 8.03
N LEU A 145 2.72 0.64 8.55
CA LEU A 145 3.94 0.43 7.78
C LEU A 145 4.20 -1.03 7.39
N TRP A 146 3.31 -1.96 7.70
CA TRP A 146 3.50 -3.40 7.53
C TRP A 146 3.93 -3.86 6.13
N TYR A 147 3.59 -3.15 5.06
CA TYR A 147 4.03 -3.51 3.72
C TYR A 147 5.57 -3.46 3.57
N LEU A 148 6.28 -2.55 4.25
CA LEU A 148 7.75 -2.52 4.22
C LEU A 148 8.34 -3.73 4.94
N TYR A 149 7.77 -4.10 6.08
CA TYR A 149 8.12 -5.32 6.82
C TYR A 149 7.91 -6.57 5.95
N ALA A 150 6.72 -6.70 5.37
CA ALA A 150 6.36 -7.80 4.50
C ALA A 150 7.27 -7.87 3.28
N LEU A 151 7.55 -6.74 2.62
CA LEU A 151 8.41 -6.69 1.44
C LEU A 151 9.83 -7.15 1.76
N ALA A 152 10.40 -6.71 2.89
CA ALA A 152 11.71 -7.16 3.32
C ALA A 152 11.73 -8.68 3.60
N GLY A 153 10.74 -9.19 4.34
CA GLY A 153 10.61 -10.61 4.65
C GLY A 153 10.38 -11.48 3.43
N PHE A 154 9.42 -11.10 2.56
CA PHE A 154 9.11 -11.79 1.31
C PHE A 154 10.33 -11.86 0.41
N PHE A 155 11.05 -10.76 0.26
CA PHE A 155 12.25 -10.72 -0.54
C PHE A 155 13.33 -11.67 -0.01
N LEU A 156 13.62 -11.62 1.31
CA LEU A 156 14.61 -12.47 1.95
C LEU A 156 14.26 -13.96 1.80
N PHE A 157 13.03 -14.33 2.16
CA PHE A 157 12.56 -15.71 2.13
C PHE A 157 12.51 -16.25 0.69
N THR A 158 11.99 -15.46 -0.25
CA THR A 158 11.97 -15.87 -1.67
C THR A 158 13.37 -16.04 -2.22
N LYS A 159 14.32 -15.16 -1.89
CA LYS A 159 15.70 -15.28 -2.37
C LYS A 159 16.39 -16.52 -1.80
N LEU A 160 16.17 -16.82 -0.53
CA LEU A 160 16.75 -18.00 0.13
C LEU A 160 16.27 -19.30 -0.53
N PHE A 161 14.99 -19.37 -0.92
CA PHE A 161 14.35 -20.58 -1.43
C PHE A 161 13.94 -20.49 -2.91
N HIS A 162 14.54 -19.58 -3.70
CA HIS A 162 14.09 -19.32 -5.07
C HIS A 162 14.21 -20.54 -5.99
N ARG A 163 15.11 -21.49 -5.67
CA ARG A 163 15.27 -22.75 -6.40
C ARG A 163 14.06 -23.68 -6.21
N GLN A 164 13.41 -23.64 -5.05
CA GLN A 164 12.21 -24.42 -4.72
C GLN A 164 10.92 -23.67 -5.05
N LYS A 165 10.84 -23.05 -6.25
CA LYS A 165 9.73 -22.17 -6.65
C LYS A 165 8.33 -22.78 -6.45
N VAL A 166 8.16 -24.08 -6.73
CA VAL A 166 6.87 -24.77 -6.60
C VAL A 166 6.48 -24.90 -5.13
N ALA A 167 7.41 -25.32 -4.27
CA ALA A 167 7.18 -25.44 -2.83
C ALA A 167 6.83 -24.07 -2.21
N LEU A 168 7.52 -23.01 -2.62
CA LEU A 168 7.21 -21.65 -2.18
C LEU A 168 5.79 -21.21 -2.55
N VAL A 169 5.36 -21.49 -3.77
CA VAL A 169 4.00 -21.14 -4.23
C VAL A 169 2.95 -21.95 -3.47
N LEU A 170 3.16 -23.26 -3.29
CA LEU A 170 2.25 -24.11 -2.52
C LEU A 170 2.15 -23.65 -1.06
N LEU A 171 3.28 -23.30 -0.43
CA LEU A 171 3.32 -22.75 0.92
C LEU A 171 2.58 -21.41 0.99
N ALA A 172 2.75 -20.53 0.00
CA ALA A 172 2.07 -19.25 -0.03
C ALA A 172 0.55 -19.39 -0.25
N ILE A 173 0.11 -20.39 -1.02
CA ILE A 173 -1.31 -20.74 -1.15
C ILE A 173 -1.84 -21.23 0.20
N ALA A 174 -1.14 -22.17 0.85
CA ALA A 174 -1.52 -22.68 2.16
C ALA A 174 -1.59 -21.56 3.23
N ALA A 175 -0.58 -20.68 3.27
CA ALA A 175 -0.55 -19.52 4.16
C ALA A 175 -1.69 -18.54 3.89
N ASN A 176 -2.06 -18.35 2.61
CA ASN A 176 -3.20 -17.51 2.23
C ASN A 176 -4.51 -18.09 2.77
N TYR A 177 -4.75 -19.39 2.59
CA TYR A 177 -5.94 -20.05 3.16
C TYR A 177 -5.91 -20.08 4.70
N ALA A 178 -4.76 -20.34 5.33
CA ALA A 178 -4.63 -20.29 6.78
C ALA A 178 -5.00 -18.90 7.36
N ALA A 179 -4.61 -17.82 6.68
CA ALA A 179 -5.01 -16.47 7.05
C ALA A 179 -6.52 -16.21 6.86
N GLN A 180 -7.15 -16.81 5.83
CA GLN A 180 -8.59 -16.71 5.60
C GLN A 180 -9.41 -17.49 6.63
N LEU A 181 -8.90 -18.64 7.06
CA LEU A 181 -9.50 -19.49 8.09
C LEU A 181 -9.21 -19.00 9.53
N ASN A 182 -8.62 -17.81 9.68
CA ASN A 182 -8.25 -17.21 10.96
C ASN A 182 -7.32 -18.08 11.83
N LEU A 183 -6.52 -18.97 11.21
CA LEU A 183 -5.54 -19.80 11.92
C LEU A 183 -4.30 -19.00 12.36
N ILE A 184 -4.10 -17.81 11.77
CA ILE A 184 -2.97 -16.92 12.05
C ILE A 184 -3.47 -15.78 12.94
N PRO A 185 -3.02 -15.69 14.21
CA PRO A 185 -3.50 -14.67 15.13
C PRO A 185 -2.97 -13.28 14.75
N GLY A 186 -3.88 -12.29 14.82
CA GLY A 186 -3.56 -10.89 14.58
C GLY A 186 -3.67 -10.48 13.10
N TRP A 187 -4.16 -9.26 12.88
CA TRP A 187 -4.39 -8.75 11.51
C TRP A 187 -3.10 -8.55 10.72
N GLY A 188 -1.99 -8.20 11.39
CA GLY A 188 -0.68 -7.99 10.77
C GLY A 188 -0.13 -9.27 10.16
N PRO A 189 0.16 -10.32 10.96
CA PRO A 189 0.71 -11.58 10.47
C PRO A 189 -0.22 -12.26 9.46
N ALA A 190 -1.54 -12.21 9.68
CA ALA A 190 -2.51 -12.72 8.72
C ALA A 190 -2.43 -11.97 7.37
N SER A 191 -2.25 -10.65 7.38
CA SER A 191 -2.08 -9.86 6.14
C SER A 191 -0.77 -10.20 5.43
N VAL A 192 0.32 -10.42 6.16
CA VAL A 192 1.60 -10.87 5.59
C VAL A 192 1.44 -12.24 4.93
N ALA A 193 0.89 -13.23 5.64
CA ALA A 193 0.66 -14.57 5.11
C ALA A 193 -0.27 -14.56 3.87
N GLN A 194 -1.35 -13.78 3.92
CA GLN A 194 -2.30 -13.65 2.82
C GLN A 194 -1.65 -13.09 1.54
N ASN A 195 -0.71 -12.15 1.67
CA ASN A 195 -0.19 -11.43 0.51
C ASN A 195 1.10 -11.99 -0.08
N TYR A 196 1.74 -12.96 0.56
CA TYR A 196 3.00 -13.53 0.07
C TYR A 196 2.85 -14.15 -1.33
N LEU A 197 1.70 -14.78 -1.60
CA LEU A 197 1.37 -15.37 -2.89
C LEU A 197 1.52 -14.36 -4.04
N TYR A 198 1.03 -13.14 -3.88
CA TYR A 198 1.05 -12.14 -4.96
C TYR A 198 2.45 -11.62 -5.23
N PHE A 199 3.30 -11.53 -4.20
CA PHE A 199 4.72 -11.24 -4.40
C PHE A 199 5.40 -12.35 -5.22
N LEU A 200 5.15 -13.62 -4.90
CA LEU A 200 5.69 -14.75 -5.67
C LEU A 200 5.19 -14.77 -7.13
N LEU A 201 3.92 -14.45 -7.36
CA LEU A 201 3.37 -14.29 -8.70
C LEU A 201 4.12 -13.21 -9.48
N GLY A 202 4.48 -12.11 -8.83
CA GLY A 202 5.33 -11.07 -9.44
C GLY A 202 6.74 -11.57 -9.77
N VAL A 203 7.37 -12.31 -8.86
CA VAL A 203 8.75 -12.79 -9.03
C VAL A 203 8.86 -13.86 -10.13
N PHE A 204 7.97 -14.86 -10.12
CA PHE A 204 8.11 -16.06 -10.95
C PHE A 204 7.18 -16.11 -12.16
N PHE A 205 6.06 -15.38 -12.15
CA PHE A 205 4.98 -15.51 -13.15
C PHE A 205 4.56 -14.18 -13.79
N SER A 206 5.32 -13.11 -13.57
CA SER A 206 4.96 -11.78 -14.09
C SER A 206 4.88 -11.73 -15.61
N GLU A 207 5.84 -12.34 -16.33
CA GLU A 207 5.81 -12.40 -17.80
C GLU A 207 4.52 -13.06 -18.31
N ARG A 208 4.08 -14.15 -17.68
CA ARG A 208 2.83 -14.85 -18.03
C ARG A 208 1.60 -14.00 -17.74
N LEU A 209 1.55 -13.34 -16.58
CA LEU A 209 0.42 -12.47 -16.23
C LEU A 209 0.34 -11.24 -17.13
N ILE A 210 1.50 -10.69 -17.53
CA ILE A 210 1.58 -9.62 -18.52
C ILE A 210 1.13 -10.11 -19.90
N ALA A 211 1.49 -11.34 -20.31
CA ALA A 211 1.00 -11.93 -21.55
C ALA A 211 -0.52 -12.15 -21.53
N ILE A 212 -1.07 -12.66 -20.43
CA ILE A 212 -2.53 -12.83 -20.24
C ILE A 212 -3.26 -11.48 -20.33
N SER A 213 -2.66 -10.40 -19.82
CA SER A 213 -3.23 -9.05 -19.91
C SER A 213 -3.33 -8.48 -21.34
N SER A 214 -2.79 -9.17 -22.35
CA SER A 214 -3.06 -8.83 -23.76
C SER A 214 -4.49 -9.16 -24.20
N LEU A 215 -5.25 -9.91 -23.38
CA LEU A 215 -6.63 -10.31 -23.63
C LEU A 215 -6.87 -11.01 -24.98
N GLN A 216 -5.85 -11.67 -25.52
CA GLN A 216 -5.99 -12.55 -26.68
C GLN A 216 -7.00 -13.68 -26.39
N ARG A 217 -7.74 -14.13 -27.43
CA ARG A 217 -8.79 -15.16 -27.32
C ARG A 217 -8.34 -16.42 -26.60
N GLN A 218 -7.08 -16.84 -26.77
CA GLN A 218 -6.50 -18.00 -26.10
C GLN A 218 -6.51 -17.93 -24.57
N HIS A 219 -6.54 -16.72 -23.99
CA HIS A 219 -6.57 -16.53 -22.54
C HIS A 219 -8.00 -16.42 -21.96
N TRP A 220 -9.03 -16.30 -22.80
CA TRP A 220 -10.39 -16.05 -22.33
C TRP A 220 -10.94 -17.21 -21.51
N LEU A 221 -10.70 -18.45 -21.94
CA LEU A 221 -11.11 -19.64 -21.19
C LEU A 221 -10.43 -19.72 -19.82
N LEU A 222 -9.14 -19.37 -19.74
CA LEU A 222 -8.41 -19.31 -18.47
C LEU A 222 -8.99 -18.24 -17.54
N LEU A 223 -9.24 -17.03 -18.05
CA LEU A 223 -9.82 -15.94 -17.27
C LEU A 223 -11.25 -16.26 -16.80
N ALA A 224 -12.06 -16.88 -17.68
CA ALA A 224 -13.39 -17.35 -17.34
C ALA A 224 -13.35 -18.45 -16.26
N GLY A 225 -12.40 -19.39 -16.36
CA GLY A 225 -12.18 -20.41 -15.33
C GLY A 225 -11.78 -19.81 -13.98
N ILE A 226 -10.85 -18.86 -13.97
CA ILE A 226 -10.45 -18.14 -12.74
C ILE A 226 -11.65 -17.38 -12.16
N ALA A 227 -12.46 -16.73 -13.00
CA ALA A 227 -13.67 -16.04 -12.57
C ALA A 227 -14.71 -16.99 -11.98
N LEU A 228 -14.95 -18.13 -12.63
CA LEU A 228 -15.91 -19.13 -12.16
C LEU A 228 -15.49 -19.71 -10.79
N ILE A 229 -14.21 -20.08 -10.64
CA ILE A 229 -13.67 -20.55 -9.35
C ILE A 229 -13.75 -19.44 -8.31
N GLY A 230 -13.46 -18.19 -8.70
CA GLY A 230 -13.63 -17.02 -7.85
C GLY A 230 -15.06 -16.87 -7.35
N VAL A 231 -16.05 -16.99 -8.22
CA VAL A 231 -17.48 -16.94 -7.85
C VAL A 231 -17.84 -18.09 -6.93
N ALA A 232 -17.44 -19.32 -7.25
CA ALA A 232 -17.69 -20.49 -6.40
C ALA A 232 -17.12 -20.30 -4.99
N HIS A 233 -15.89 -19.79 -4.89
CA HIS A 233 -15.22 -19.52 -3.62
C HIS A 233 -15.89 -18.39 -2.82
N HIS A 234 -16.43 -17.37 -3.51
CA HIS A 234 -17.21 -16.31 -2.88
C HIS A 234 -18.55 -16.82 -2.35
N VAL A 235 -19.27 -17.64 -3.14
CA VAL A 235 -20.52 -18.30 -2.73
C VAL A 235 -20.28 -19.23 -1.54
N GLY A 236 -19.12 -19.89 -1.47
CA GLY A 236 -18.66 -20.67 -0.31
C GLY A 236 -18.27 -19.84 0.92
N GLY A 237 -18.56 -18.53 0.95
CA GLY A 237 -18.35 -17.66 2.12
C GLY A 237 -16.96 -17.05 2.25
N SER A 238 -16.07 -17.25 1.28
CA SER A 238 -14.70 -16.75 1.34
C SER A 238 -14.52 -15.40 0.63
N TYR A 239 -14.63 -14.33 1.41
CA TYR A 239 -14.58 -12.95 0.92
C TYR A 239 -13.17 -12.45 0.55
N LYS A 240 -12.10 -13.10 1.03
CA LYS A 240 -10.69 -12.73 0.82
C LYS A 240 -10.06 -13.52 -0.33
N ASN A 241 -10.75 -13.51 -1.46
CA ASN A 241 -10.59 -14.45 -2.56
C ASN A 241 -9.29 -14.24 -3.40
N PRO A 242 -8.37 -15.21 -3.46
CA PRO A 242 -7.14 -15.10 -4.25
C PRO A 242 -7.36 -15.06 -5.77
N PHE A 243 -8.45 -15.66 -6.26
CA PHE A 243 -8.82 -15.63 -7.67
C PHE A 243 -9.31 -14.23 -8.09
N TYR A 244 -10.10 -13.57 -7.24
CA TYR A 244 -10.47 -12.16 -7.47
C TYR A 244 -9.25 -11.25 -7.45
N SER A 245 -8.29 -11.47 -6.55
CA SER A 245 -7.01 -10.75 -6.57
C SER A 245 -6.24 -10.96 -7.87
N LEU A 246 -6.21 -12.19 -8.40
CA LEU A 246 -5.56 -12.49 -9.68
C LEU A 246 -6.22 -11.76 -10.85
N LEU A 247 -7.55 -11.81 -10.96
CA LEU A 247 -8.31 -11.08 -11.98
C LEU A 247 -8.12 -9.58 -11.85
N THR A 248 -8.10 -9.07 -10.63
CA THR A 248 -7.91 -7.65 -10.35
C THR A 248 -6.51 -7.18 -10.73
N ILE A 249 -5.48 -8.01 -10.56
CA ILE A 249 -4.13 -7.74 -11.04
C ILE A 249 -4.12 -7.64 -12.57
N VAL A 250 -4.69 -8.64 -13.27
CA VAL A 250 -4.77 -8.64 -14.74
C VAL A 250 -5.53 -7.42 -15.24
N PHE A 251 -6.71 -7.16 -14.66
CA PHE A 251 -7.52 -5.99 -14.96
C PHE A 251 -6.77 -4.68 -14.69
N GLY A 252 -6.04 -4.59 -13.58
CA GLY A 252 -5.22 -3.42 -13.23
C GLY A 252 -4.14 -3.14 -14.27
N ILE A 253 -3.48 -4.19 -14.81
CA ILE A 253 -2.51 -4.04 -15.90
C ILE A 253 -3.20 -3.53 -17.18
N VAL A 254 -4.32 -4.15 -17.57
CA VAL A 254 -5.10 -3.75 -18.76
C VAL A 254 -5.54 -2.29 -18.65
N LEU A 255 -6.16 -1.93 -17.53
CA LEU A 255 -6.66 -0.58 -17.26
C LEU A 255 -5.53 0.45 -17.28
N CYS A 256 -4.41 0.18 -16.60
CA CYS A 256 -3.28 1.11 -16.57
C CYS A 256 -2.63 1.26 -17.96
N ARG A 257 -2.53 0.20 -18.76
CA ARG A 257 -2.06 0.29 -20.15
C ARG A 257 -3.01 1.14 -20.99
N PHE A 258 -4.32 0.86 -20.92
CA PHE A 258 -5.35 1.64 -21.62
C PHE A 258 -5.29 3.12 -21.25
N LEU A 259 -5.22 3.45 -19.96
CA LEU A 259 -5.17 4.83 -19.49
C LEU A 259 -3.92 5.57 -20.00
N ASN A 260 -2.74 4.94 -20.00
CA ASN A 260 -1.52 5.55 -20.52
C ASN A 260 -1.50 5.68 -22.04
N GLN A 261 -2.27 4.88 -22.76
CA GLN A 261 -2.40 4.98 -24.22
C GLN A 261 -3.40 6.07 -24.62
N ARG A 262 -4.48 6.25 -23.85
CA ARG A 262 -5.58 7.17 -24.20
C ARG A 262 -5.46 8.54 -23.55
N PHE A 263 -4.84 8.64 -22.38
CA PHE A 263 -4.80 9.86 -21.57
C PHE A 263 -3.38 10.20 -21.12
N ASN A 264 -3.15 11.48 -20.81
CA ASN A 264 -1.92 11.92 -20.19
C ASN A 264 -1.93 11.62 -18.68
N MET A 265 -1.44 10.43 -18.32
CA MET A 265 -1.34 9.98 -16.93
C MET A 265 -0.09 10.49 -16.20
N ALA A 266 0.53 11.60 -16.63
CA ALA A 266 1.78 12.10 -16.04
C ALA A 266 1.70 12.32 -14.52
N TRP A 267 0.56 12.84 -14.04
CA TRP A 267 0.31 13.08 -12.61
C TRP A 267 0.30 11.76 -11.82
N LEU A 268 -0.45 10.74 -12.27
CA LEU A 268 -0.55 9.46 -11.57
C LEU A 268 0.76 8.66 -11.66
N ASN A 269 1.47 8.77 -12.80
CA ASN A 269 2.81 8.25 -12.96
C ASN A 269 3.80 8.91 -11.97
N TRP A 270 3.68 10.23 -11.75
CA TRP A 270 4.51 10.93 -10.78
C TRP A 270 4.18 10.50 -9.35
N ILE A 271 2.91 10.35 -8.98
CA ILE A 271 2.50 9.74 -7.70
C ILE A 271 3.10 8.33 -7.56
N GLY A 272 3.06 7.53 -8.63
CA GLY A 272 3.63 6.19 -8.69
C GLY A 272 5.15 6.11 -8.51
N ARG A 273 5.89 7.15 -8.90
CA ARG A 273 7.33 7.27 -8.60
C ARG A 273 7.58 7.68 -7.16
N ASN A 274 6.64 8.40 -6.58
CA ASN A 274 6.68 9.02 -5.26
C ASN A 274 5.82 8.27 -4.21
N THR A 275 5.59 6.96 -4.41
CA THR A 275 4.74 6.18 -3.51
C THR A 275 5.29 6.08 -2.10
N LEU A 276 6.61 6.04 -1.96
CA LEU A 276 7.27 5.75 -0.68
C LEU A 276 7.03 6.86 0.35
N GLN A 277 7.19 8.12 -0.06
CA GLN A 277 6.97 9.27 0.83
C GLN A 277 5.49 9.40 1.22
N ILE A 278 4.55 9.15 0.31
CA ILE A 278 3.12 9.15 0.63
C ILE A 278 2.84 8.02 1.64
N TYR A 279 3.38 6.83 1.38
CA TYR A 279 3.18 5.67 2.23
C TYR A 279 3.64 5.88 3.67
N VAL A 280 4.78 6.52 3.91
CA VAL A 280 5.27 6.73 5.28
C VAL A 280 4.60 7.90 6.01
N LEU A 281 4.09 8.89 5.28
CA LEU A 281 3.53 10.13 5.84
C LEU A 281 2.01 10.12 6.02
N HIS A 282 1.27 9.51 5.09
CA HIS A 282 -0.19 9.68 4.99
C HIS A 282 -0.93 9.39 6.30
N ARG A 283 -0.48 8.39 7.07
CA ARG A 283 -1.13 7.99 8.32
C ARG A 283 -1.13 9.11 9.37
N ILE A 284 -0.03 9.84 9.50
CA ILE A 284 0.09 10.96 10.46
C ILE A 284 -0.93 12.04 10.10
N PHE A 285 -1.04 12.36 8.81
CA PHE A 285 -1.99 13.39 8.35
C PHE A 285 -3.44 12.94 8.38
N ILE A 286 -3.72 11.65 8.17
CA ILE A 286 -5.08 11.12 8.37
C ILE A 286 -5.49 11.24 9.83
N GLU A 287 -4.61 10.90 10.77
CA GLU A 287 -4.91 11.07 12.19
C GLU A 287 -5.09 12.55 12.53
N LEU A 288 -4.12 13.40 12.18
CA LEU A 288 -4.18 14.83 12.50
C LEU A 288 -5.40 15.53 11.89
N LEU A 289 -5.56 15.44 10.57
CA LEU A 289 -6.61 16.17 9.85
C LEU A 289 -7.97 15.49 10.01
N GLY A 290 -7.99 14.16 10.04
CA GLY A 290 -9.21 13.38 10.21
C GLY A 290 -9.80 13.54 11.62
N LEU A 291 -9.00 13.42 12.68
CA LEU A 291 -9.48 13.71 14.05
C LEU A 291 -9.97 15.15 14.14
N SER A 292 -9.16 16.11 13.68
CA SER A 292 -9.50 17.52 13.82
C SER A 292 -10.82 17.85 13.11
N ALA A 293 -11.00 17.39 11.87
CA ALA A 293 -12.22 17.61 11.11
C ALA A 293 -13.45 16.95 11.78
N LEU A 294 -13.32 15.71 12.23
CA LEU A 294 -14.42 14.99 12.90
C LEU A 294 -14.77 15.64 14.24
N SER A 295 -13.77 15.97 15.05
CA SER A 295 -13.95 16.62 16.37
C SER A 295 -14.61 17.99 16.24
N LEU A 296 -14.15 18.83 15.31
CA LEU A 296 -14.77 20.14 15.03
C LEU A 296 -16.22 19.98 14.56
N ALA A 297 -16.49 19.04 13.65
CA ALA A 297 -17.84 18.78 13.16
C ALA A 297 -18.79 18.31 14.27
N LEU A 298 -18.29 17.53 15.24
CA LEU A 298 -19.07 17.12 16.41
C LEU A 298 -19.27 18.27 17.40
N HIS A 299 -18.21 19.02 17.71
CA HIS A 299 -18.27 20.14 18.67
C HIS A 299 -19.27 21.21 18.24
N TYR A 300 -19.28 21.57 16.95
CA TYR A 300 -20.21 22.55 16.39
C TYR A 300 -21.53 21.94 15.89
N GLY A 301 -21.76 20.64 16.11
CA GLY A 301 -23.00 19.96 15.72
C GLY A 301 -23.28 19.96 14.21
N TRP A 302 -22.26 20.07 13.36
CA TRP A 302 -22.43 20.20 11.90
C TRP A 302 -23.17 19.03 11.26
N PHE A 303 -23.03 17.83 11.81
CA PHE A 303 -23.75 16.66 11.33
C PHE A 303 -25.27 16.74 11.47
N THR A 304 -25.80 17.62 12.33
CA THR A 304 -27.24 17.88 12.42
C THR A 304 -27.78 18.60 11.18
N HIS A 305 -26.91 19.30 10.44
CA HIS A 305 -27.28 19.95 9.18
C HIS A 305 -27.25 18.94 8.03
N VAL A 306 -28.41 18.73 7.40
CA VAL A 306 -28.59 17.80 6.28
C VAL A 306 -27.58 18.04 5.15
N ALA A 307 -27.34 19.31 4.79
CA ALA A 307 -26.40 19.66 3.73
C ALA A 307 -24.95 19.24 4.04
N PHE A 308 -24.49 19.47 5.27
CA PHE A 308 -23.16 19.04 5.70
C PHE A 308 -23.06 17.52 5.74
N SER A 309 -24.10 16.83 6.25
CA SER A 309 -24.14 15.36 6.30
C SER A 309 -24.02 14.73 4.90
N TRP A 310 -24.77 15.26 3.91
CA TRP A 310 -24.64 14.84 2.51
C TRP A 310 -23.26 15.14 1.93
N ALA A 311 -22.73 16.35 2.15
CA ALA A 311 -21.41 16.73 1.67
C ALA A 311 -20.32 15.82 2.25
N TRP A 312 -20.39 15.53 3.56
CA TRP A 312 -19.47 14.61 4.21
C TRP A 312 -19.58 13.21 3.63
N ALA A 313 -20.79 12.66 3.53
CA ALA A 313 -21.05 11.31 2.99
C ALA A 313 -20.52 11.12 1.56
N LEU A 314 -20.62 12.14 0.71
CA LEU A 314 -20.21 12.05 -0.69
C LEU A 314 -18.73 12.40 -0.91
N LEU A 315 -18.24 13.44 -0.25
CA LEU A 315 -16.98 14.08 -0.61
C LEU A 315 -15.83 13.72 0.31
N MET A 316 -16.08 13.39 1.58
CA MET A 316 -15.01 13.18 2.57
C MET A 316 -13.98 12.12 2.12
N PRO A 317 -14.36 10.96 1.55
CA PRO A 317 -13.37 9.97 1.09
C PRO A 317 -12.46 10.53 -0.02
N LEU A 318 -13.00 11.35 -0.93
CA LEU A 318 -12.26 11.94 -2.04
C LEU A 318 -11.36 13.09 -1.57
N THR A 319 -11.92 14.01 -0.78
CA THR A 319 -11.18 15.17 -0.25
C THR A 319 -10.11 14.71 0.74
N GLY A 320 -10.39 13.71 1.57
CA GLY A 320 -9.42 13.08 2.47
C GLY A 320 -8.21 12.52 1.72
N VAL A 321 -8.43 11.78 0.63
CA VAL A 321 -7.34 11.28 -0.21
C VAL A 321 -6.56 12.43 -0.83
N ALA A 322 -7.24 13.41 -1.44
CA ALA A 322 -6.60 14.53 -2.11
C ALA A 322 -5.75 15.35 -1.14
N ILE A 323 -6.30 15.72 0.02
CA ILE A 323 -5.64 16.53 1.04
C ILE A 323 -4.47 15.76 1.65
N CYS A 324 -4.69 14.55 2.18
CA CYS A 324 -3.62 13.80 2.86
C CYS A 324 -2.47 13.45 1.90
N THR A 325 -2.77 13.14 0.62
CA THR A 325 -1.73 12.89 -0.38
C THR A 325 -0.96 14.16 -0.69
N SER A 326 -1.65 15.29 -0.91
CA SER A 326 -1.02 16.58 -1.25
C SER A 326 -0.15 17.08 -0.10
N VAL A 327 -0.66 17.06 1.14
CA VAL A 327 0.10 17.45 2.34
C VAL A 327 1.31 16.55 2.53
N SER A 328 1.18 15.22 2.34
CA SER A 328 2.32 14.30 2.40
C SER A 328 3.42 14.68 1.41
N LEU A 329 3.05 15.06 0.20
CA LEU A 329 4.01 15.43 -0.85
C LEU A 329 4.65 16.80 -0.60
N ILE A 330 3.87 17.77 -0.11
CA ILE A 330 4.38 19.10 0.28
C ILE A 330 5.39 18.93 1.42
N VAL A 331 5.01 18.23 2.49
CA VAL A 331 5.88 18.00 3.64
C VAL A 331 7.14 17.23 3.23
N TRP A 332 7.01 16.20 2.39
CA TRP A 332 8.19 15.55 1.82
C TRP A 332 9.09 16.52 1.04
N THR A 333 8.53 17.39 0.20
CA THR A 333 9.30 18.36 -0.60
C THR A 333 10.06 19.37 0.27
N LEU A 334 9.47 19.76 1.40
CA LEU A 334 10.07 20.65 2.39
C LEU A 334 11.15 19.94 3.21
N LEU A 335 10.85 18.74 3.72
CA LEU A 335 11.74 17.98 4.59
C LEU A 335 12.88 17.29 3.84
N ASN A 336 12.74 16.97 2.55
CA ASN A 336 13.74 16.24 1.77
C ASN A 336 14.91 17.15 1.31
N ARG A 337 15.44 17.96 2.23
CA ARG A 337 16.52 18.92 2.03
C ARG A 337 17.56 18.77 3.15
N GLY A 338 18.84 19.00 2.82
CA GLY A 338 19.95 18.91 3.78
C GLY A 338 19.91 17.61 4.63
N PRO A 339 19.95 17.71 5.98
CA PRO A 339 19.89 16.53 6.85
C PRO A 339 18.53 15.81 6.81
N GLY A 340 17.44 16.51 6.47
CA GLY A 340 16.10 15.92 6.40
C GLY A 340 15.93 14.87 5.28
N ARG A 341 16.88 14.78 4.35
CA ARG A 341 16.97 13.65 3.40
C ARG A 341 17.10 12.30 4.11
N MET A 342 17.67 12.29 5.32
CA MET A 342 17.77 11.10 6.16
C MET A 342 16.39 10.54 6.54
N LEU A 343 15.33 11.35 6.52
CA LEU A 343 13.97 10.86 6.78
C LEU A 343 13.46 9.92 5.69
N PHE A 344 13.99 10.01 4.46
CA PHE A 344 13.46 9.25 3.32
C PHE A 344 14.50 8.32 2.69
N LEU A 345 15.77 8.49 3.05
CA LEU A 345 16.89 7.71 2.52
C LEU A 345 17.90 7.40 3.63
N TYR A 346 18.32 6.14 3.70
CA TYR A 346 19.34 5.67 4.62
C TYR A 346 20.64 6.51 4.50
N PRO A 347 21.26 6.99 5.59
CA PRO A 347 22.34 7.99 5.53
C PRO A 347 23.54 7.59 4.65
N ARG A 348 23.91 6.30 4.60
CA ARG A 348 25.00 5.83 3.73
C ARG A 348 24.66 5.91 2.23
N LEU A 349 23.39 6.08 1.85
CA LEU A 349 22.96 6.38 0.46
C LEU A 349 23.33 7.80 0.04
N LEU A 350 23.29 8.75 0.97
CA LEU A 350 23.52 10.17 0.69
C LEU A 350 24.99 10.48 0.36
N ARG A 351 25.91 9.67 0.89
CA ARG A 351 27.37 9.89 0.80
C ARG A 351 28.01 9.54 -0.57
N LYS A 352 27.23 9.14 -1.58
CA LYS A 352 27.75 8.69 -2.89
C LYS A 352 27.09 9.44 -4.05
N GLN A 353 27.36 10.74 -4.15
CA GLN A 353 27.58 11.37 -5.45
C GLN A 353 29.09 11.54 -5.58
N PRO A 354 29.79 10.75 -6.42
CA PRO A 354 31.10 11.18 -6.86
C PRO A 354 30.88 12.48 -7.63
N ALA A 355 31.54 13.55 -7.20
CA ALA A 355 31.80 14.67 -8.08
C ALA A 355 32.46 14.08 -9.34
N GLU A 356 31.90 14.34 -10.52
CA GLU A 356 32.67 14.24 -11.75
C GLU A 356 33.93 15.05 -11.52
N ALA A 357 35.05 14.34 -11.38
CA ALA A 357 36.35 14.95 -11.36
C ALA A 357 36.47 15.71 -12.69
N LYS A 358 36.54 17.04 -12.59
CA LYS A 358 37.07 17.89 -13.64
C LYS A 358 38.35 17.23 -14.13
N SER A 359 38.29 16.61 -15.31
CA SER A 359 39.48 16.27 -16.07
C SER A 359 40.14 17.60 -16.40
N ALA A 360 41.19 17.94 -15.64
CA ALA A 360 42.15 18.95 -16.03
C ALA A 360 42.67 18.59 -17.42
N PRO A 361 42.83 19.57 -18.33
CA PRO A 361 43.56 19.31 -19.56
C PRO A 361 45.05 19.18 -19.25
N LEU A 362 45.77 18.43 -20.09
CA LEU A 362 47.17 18.57 -20.52
C LEU A 362 47.95 17.24 -20.49
N PRO A 363 48.96 17.08 -21.36
CA PRO A 363 49.56 18.05 -22.28
C PRO A 363 49.00 18.01 -23.71
#